data_AF-A0AAD0ZJY9-F1
#
_entry.id   AF-A0AAD0ZJY9-F1
#
_cell.length_a   1.000
_cell.length_b   1.000
_cell.length_c   1.000
_cell.angle_alpha   90.00
_cell.angle_beta   90.00
_cell.angle_gamma   90.00
#
_symmetry.space_group_name_H-M   'P 1'
#
loop_
_entity.id
_entity.type
_entity.pdbx_description
1 polymer ?
#
loop_
_entity_poly.entity_id
_entity_poly.type
_entity_poly.pdbx_seq_one_letter_code
_entity_poly.pdbx_strand_id
1 'polypeptide(L)'
;MNGIRTSVLITNASGLRMSQQMLRNRWDEARENAVIKADAEGDTALAASIRQFQFRDIRPKAASEIALEHASKLLGHTSEEITKRVYRRVGEVVKPTK
;
A
#
# COMPACT_ATOMS: atom_id res chain seq x y z
N MET A 1 -19.70 -13.53 16.57
CA MET A 1 -18.41 -13.52 15.83
C MET A 1 -17.85 -14.92 15.89
N ASN A 2 -17.60 -15.55 14.74
CA ASN A 2 -16.86 -16.80 14.72
C ASN A 2 -15.44 -16.50 15.22
N GLY A 3 -15.01 -17.14 16.31
CA GLY A 3 -13.66 -16.99 16.84
C GLY A 3 -12.60 -17.41 15.82
N ILE A 4 -11.37 -16.96 16.03
CA ILE A 4 -10.21 -17.31 15.21
C ILE A 4 -10.04 -18.83 15.21
N ARG A 5 -10.19 -19.48 14.03
CA ARG A 5 -10.15 -20.96 13.91
C ARG A 5 -8.74 -21.52 13.65
N THR A 6 -7.75 -20.66 13.43
CA THR A 6 -6.36 -21.01 13.07
C THR A 6 -5.40 -19.97 13.66
N SER A 7 -4.10 -20.25 13.83
CA SER A 7 -3.09 -19.25 14.29
C SER A 7 -2.76 -18.15 13.27
N VAL A 8 -3.73 -17.79 12.40
CA VAL A 8 -3.60 -16.80 11.34
C VAL A 8 -4.34 -15.53 11.76
N LEU A 9 -3.64 -14.40 11.72
CA LEU A 9 -4.20 -13.10 12.11
C LEU A 9 -5.19 -12.53 11.09
N ILE A 10 -5.01 -12.85 9.80
CA ILE A 10 -5.84 -12.33 8.71
C ILE A 10 -6.84 -13.40 8.27
N THR A 11 -8.08 -13.29 8.77
CA THR A 11 -9.17 -14.23 8.48
C THR A 11 -10.38 -13.53 7.86
N ASN A 12 -11.20 -14.29 7.11
CA ASN A 12 -12.52 -13.86 6.69
C ASN A 12 -13.54 -13.93 7.85
N ALA A 13 -14.78 -13.49 7.60
CA ALA A 13 -15.86 -13.49 8.60
C ALA A 13 -16.22 -14.90 9.13
N SER A 14 -15.85 -15.95 8.39
CA SER A 14 -16.02 -17.35 8.81
C SER A 14 -14.84 -17.89 9.64
N GLY A 15 -13.81 -17.07 9.89
CA GLY A 15 -12.63 -17.44 10.65
C GLY A 15 -11.55 -18.19 9.86
N LEU A 16 -11.67 -18.25 8.53
CA LEU A 16 -10.70 -18.92 7.63
C LEU A 16 -9.66 -17.93 7.11
N ARG A 17 -8.41 -18.39 6.88
CA ARG A 17 -7.33 -17.58 6.30
C ARG A 17 -7.77 -16.89 5.00
N MET A 18 -7.41 -15.62 4.84
CA MET A 18 -7.54 -14.93 3.55
C MET A 18 -6.45 -15.33 2.57
N SER A 19 -6.80 -15.58 1.31
CA SER A 19 -5.85 -15.73 0.21
C SER A 19 -5.36 -14.37 -0.31
N GLN A 20 -4.26 -14.36 -1.07
CA GLN A 20 -3.76 -13.14 -1.73
C GLN A 20 -4.83 -12.54 -2.66
N GLN A 21 -5.54 -13.38 -3.42
CA GLN A 21 -6.59 -12.91 -4.33
C GLN A 21 -7.76 -12.26 -3.57
N MET A 22 -8.14 -12.83 -2.42
CA MET A 22 -9.18 -12.26 -1.57
C MET A 22 -8.81 -10.87 -1.03
N LEU A 23 -7.53 -10.65 -0.71
CA LEU A 23 -7.04 -9.33 -0.29
C LEU A 23 -7.04 -8.33 -1.45
N ARG A 24 -6.57 -8.77 -2.63
CA ARG A 24 -6.56 -7.95 -3.85
C ARG A 24 -7.98 -7.52 -4.24
N ASN A 25 -8.93 -8.44 -4.29
CA ASN A 25 -10.32 -8.14 -4.67
C ASN A 25 -10.95 -7.10 -3.74
N ARG A 26 -10.76 -7.25 -2.42
CA ARG A 26 -11.27 -6.27 -1.45
C ARG A 26 -10.61 -4.91 -1.58
N TRP A 27 -9.31 -4.87 -1.88
CA TRP A 27 -8.62 -3.62 -2.17
C TRP A 27 -9.21 -2.95 -3.42
N ASP A 28 -9.41 -3.71 -4.51
CA ASP A 28 -9.92 -3.18 -5.76
C ASP A 28 -11.34 -2.62 -5.61
N GLU A 29 -12.21 -3.30 -4.85
CA GLU A 29 -13.54 -2.81 -4.46
C GLU A 29 -13.46 -1.52 -3.65
N ALA A 30 -12.60 -1.46 -2.63
CA ALA A 30 -12.41 -0.25 -1.83
C ALA A 30 -11.86 0.91 -2.66
N ARG A 31 -10.96 0.63 -3.60
CA ARG A 31 -10.40 1.62 -4.54
C ARG A 31 -11.48 2.18 -5.45
N GLU A 32 -12.33 1.34 -6.02
CA GLU A 32 -13.44 1.76 -6.88
C GLU A 32 -14.41 2.69 -6.14
N ASN A 33 -14.80 2.32 -4.91
CA ASN A 33 -15.64 3.15 -4.06
C ASN A 33 -15.01 4.53 -3.77
N ALA A 34 -13.69 4.55 -3.51
CA ALA A 34 -12.97 5.80 -3.26
C ALA A 34 -12.89 6.69 -4.51
N VAL A 35 -12.71 6.09 -5.69
CA VAL A 35 -12.72 6.79 -6.98
C VAL A 35 -14.07 7.44 -7.24
N ILE A 36 -15.16 6.69 -7.08
CA ILE A 36 -16.53 7.18 -7.27
C ILE A 36 -16.79 8.38 -6.36
N LYS A 37 -16.36 8.29 -5.09
CA LYS A 37 -16.50 9.39 -4.14
C LYS A 37 -15.72 10.64 -4.57
N ALA A 38 -14.45 10.48 -4.96
CA ALA A 38 -13.63 11.62 -5.40
C ALA A 38 -14.18 12.30 -6.66
N ASP A 39 -14.68 11.52 -7.63
CA ASP A 39 -15.35 12.05 -8.82
C ASP A 39 -16.65 12.79 -8.45
N ALA A 40 -17.45 12.26 -7.52
CA ALA A 40 -18.68 12.91 -7.05
C ALA A 40 -18.42 14.24 -6.33
N GLU A 41 -17.25 14.38 -5.69
CA GLU A 41 -16.77 15.61 -5.06
C GLU A 41 -16.09 16.57 -6.06
N GLY A 42 -15.94 16.16 -7.33
CA GLY A 42 -15.32 16.96 -8.40
C GLY A 42 -13.79 16.92 -8.43
N ASP A 43 -13.15 16.13 -7.56
CA ASP A 43 -11.69 16.00 -7.50
C ASP A 43 -11.18 14.92 -8.46
N THR A 44 -11.24 15.26 -9.75
CA THR A 44 -10.81 14.39 -10.86
C THR A 44 -9.33 14.00 -10.78
N ALA A 45 -8.48 14.89 -10.23
CA ALA A 45 -7.04 14.63 -10.07
C ALA A 45 -6.80 13.56 -9.00
N LEU A 46 -7.47 13.68 -7.84
CA LEU A 46 -7.45 12.67 -6.80
C LEU A 46 -8.01 11.35 -7.31
N ALA A 47 -9.16 11.36 -8.01
CA ALA A 47 -9.76 10.16 -8.57
C ALA A 47 -8.81 9.44 -9.55
N ALA A 48 -8.11 10.18 -10.41
CA ALA A 48 -7.10 9.63 -11.31
C ALA A 48 -5.92 9.01 -10.53
N SER A 49 -5.45 9.67 -9.47
CA SER A 49 -4.37 9.13 -8.62
C SER A 49 -4.78 7.83 -7.89
N ILE A 50 -6.02 7.77 -7.39
CA ILE A 50 -6.57 6.59 -6.72
C ILE A 50 -6.65 5.43 -7.71
N ARG A 51 -7.15 5.65 -8.94
CA ARG A 51 -7.22 4.62 -10.00
C ARG A 51 -5.87 3.98 -10.30
N GLN A 52 -4.79 4.75 -10.24
CA GLN A 52 -3.44 4.26 -10.50
C GLN A 52 -2.84 3.46 -9.32
N PHE A 53 -3.35 3.64 -8.10
CA PHE A 53 -2.80 3.00 -6.91
C PHE A 53 -3.26 1.54 -6.77
N GLN A 54 -2.31 0.61 -6.81
CA GLN A 54 -2.57 -0.83 -6.72
C GLN A 54 -2.29 -1.35 -5.31
N PHE A 55 -2.88 -2.50 -4.94
CA PHE A 55 -2.68 -3.08 -3.60
C PHE A 55 -1.20 -3.29 -3.24
N ARG A 56 -0.37 -3.66 -4.24
CA ARG A 56 1.08 -3.84 -4.06
C ARG A 56 1.82 -2.54 -3.70
N ASP A 57 1.24 -1.39 -4.02
CA ASP A 57 1.84 -0.07 -3.80
C ASP A 57 1.82 0.35 -2.33
N ILE A 58 1.11 -0.39 -1.46
CA ILE A 58 1.19 -0.19 -0.01
C ILE A 58 2.62 -0.39 0.53
N ARG A 59 3.39 -1.32 -0.06
CA ARG A 59 4.79 -1.56 0.32
C ARG A 59 5.68 -0.36 0.04
N PRO A 60 5.77 0.16 -1.20
CA PRO A 60 6.55 1.36 -1.48
C PRO A 60 6.01 2.60 -0.74
N LYS A 61 4.70 2.71 -0.51
CA LYS A 61 4.13 3.81 0.30
C LYS A 61 4.64 3.76 1.73
N ALA A 62 4.52 2.62 2.42
CA ALA A 62 5.00 2.45 3.79
C ALA A 62 6.52 2.65 3.90
N ALA A 63 7.30 2.11 2.96
CA ALA A 63 8.75 2.31 2.93
C ALA A 63 9.17 3.77 2.65
N SER A 64 8.30 4.55 2.00
CA SER A 64 8.50 5.98 1.76
C SER A 64 8.27 6.84 3.00
N GLU A 65 7.52 6.36 3.98
CA GLU A 65 7.09 7.12 5.16
C GLU A 65 8.01 6.93 6.38
N ILE A 66 9.00 6.04 6.29
CA ILE A 66 9.96 5.76 7.36
C ILE A 66 11.42 5.92 6.89
N ALA A 67 12.38 5.83 7.81
CA ALA A 67 13.81 5.88 7.49
C ALA A 67 14.23 4.70 6.59
N LEU A 68 15.14 4.96 5.64
CA LEU A 68 15.54 3.99 4.61
C LEU A 68 16.09 2.68 5.20
N GLU A 69 17.01 2.79 6.17
CA GLU A 69 17.60 1.65 6.87
C GLU A 69 16.50 0.77 7.51
N HIS A 70 15.55 1.41 8.19
CA HIS A 70 14.44 0.72 8.85
C HIS A 70 13.50 0.06 7.83
N ALA A 71 13.16 0.76 6.75
CA ALA A 71 12.38 0.19 5.64
C ALA A 71 13.08 -1.03 5.02
N SER A 72 14.39 -0.96 4.82
CA SER A 72 15.16 -2.06 4.23
C SER A 72 15.14 -3.31 5.11
N LYS A 73 15.32 -3.15 6.42
CA LYS A 73 15.22 -4.24 7.41
C LYS A 73 13.82 -4.83 7.44
N LEU A 74 12.77 -4.00 7.50
CA LEU A 74 11.37 -4.45 7.54
C LEU A 74 10.97 -5.23 6.27
N LEU A 75 11.46 -4.80 5.10
CA LEU A 75 11.20 -5.47 3.82
C LEU A 75 12.08 -6.72 3.60
N GLY A 76 13.04 -6.98 4.49
CA GLY A 76 13.95 -8.12 4.41
C GLY A 76 14.96 -8.02 3.27
N HIS A 77 15.38 -6.81 2.91
CA HIS A 77 16.38 -6.62 1.85
C HIS A 77 17.80 -6.61 2.43
N THR A 78 18.72 -7.27 1.72
CA THR A 78 20.15 -7.33 2.07
C THR A 78 20.89 -6.03 1.81
N SER A 79 20.35 -5.14 0.98
CA SER A 79 20.92 -3.82 0.66
C SER A 79 19.83 -2.76 0.58
N GLU A 80 20.11 -1.59 1.15
CA GLU A 80 19.22 -0.43 1.11
C GLU A 80 18.96 0.08 -0.31
N GLU A 81 19.86 -0.19 -1.26
CA GLU A 81 19.74 0.27 -2.66
C GLU A 81 18.48 -0.28 -3.34
N ILE A 82 18.09 -1.53 -3.06
CA ILE A 82 16.84 -2.10 -3.60
C ILE A 82 15.63 -1.35 -3.02
N THR A 83 15.65 -1.07 -1.72
CA THR A 83 14.61 -0.30 -1.05
C THR A 83 14.51 1.11 -1.61
N LYS A 84 15.64 1.78 -1.79
CA LYS A 84 15.74 3.13 -2.36
C LYS A 84 15.19 3.19 -3.79
N ARG A 85 15.57 2.21 -4.63
CA ARG A 85 15.20 2.21 -6.05
C ARG A 85 13.78 1.76 -6.34
N VAL A 86 13.29 0.73 -5.63
CA VAL A 86 12.00 0.08 -5.94
C VAL A 86 10.90 0.48 -4.97
N TYR A 87 11.25 0.81 -3.73
CA TYR A 87 10.30 0.99 -2.64
C TYR A 87 10.20 2.44 -2.14
N ARG A 88 10.95 3.39 -2.69
CA ARG A 88 10.78 4.83 -2.39
C ARG A 88 10.06 5.53 -3.54
N ARG A 89 9.09 6.38 -3.19
CA ARG A 89 8.39 7.30 -4.11
C ARG A 89 8.57 8.77 -3.72
N VAL A 90 9.48 9.05 -2.78
CA VAL A 90 9.84 10.41 -2.37
C VAL A 90 10.96 10.90 -3.28
N GLY A 91 10.74 12.03 -3.94
CA GLY A 91 11.80 12.73 -4.67
C GLY A 91 12.92 13.17 -3.72
N GLU A 92 14.13 13.31 -4.24
CA GLU A 92 15.24 13.84 -3.44
C GLU A 92 14.98 15.32 -3.11
N VAL A 93 15.03 15.66 -1.83
CA VAL A 93 15.00 17.08 -1.41
C VAL A 93 16.38 17.65 -1.67
N VAL A 94 16.54 18.25 -2.85
CA VAL A 94 17.78 18.94 -3.23
C VAL A 94 17.82 20.34 -2.63
N LYS A 95 18.99 20.79 -2.20
CA LYS A 95 19.19 22.20 -1.89
C LYS A 95 19.16 22.99 -3.21
N PRO A 96 18.34 24.05 -3.33
CA PRO A 96 18.36 24.90 -4.51
C PRO A 96 19.76 25.49 -4.69
N THR A 97 20.29 25.46 -5.92
CA THR A 97 21.53 26.15 -6.23
C THR A 97 21.28 27.66 -6.20
N LYS A 98 21.79 28.32 -5.17
CA LYS A 98 22.11 29.76 -5.12
C LYS A 98 23.44 29.92 -4.40
#